data_AF-A0A1Y3RG18-F1
#
_entry.id   AF-A0A1Y3RG18-F1
#
_cell.length_a   1.000
_cell.length_b   1.000
_cell.length_c   1.000
_cell.angle_alpha   90.00
_cell.angle_beta   90.00
_cell.angle_gamma   90.00
#
_symmetry.space_group_name_H-M   'P 1'
#
loop_
_entity.id
_entity.type
_entity.pdbx_description
1 polymer ?
#
loop_
_entity_poly.entity_id
_entity_poly.type
_entity_poly.pdbx_seq_one_letter_code
_entity_poly.pdbx_strand_id
1 'polypeptide(L)'
;MSYCVHCGVELDATATFCPLCQTKVIDPGRPPDTTSPKPFPTERGEVPPIPKGAVAAAITAMLACVAVGCGLLNLFLKPGRAWSLYVIGATIMLWLWIVLPLLFRRLPLLVRSVINVAAVALYVYLMSVDLNGRDWYLGLAVPIILWGGAVWLLLSLMLRVYHRSVISTVAILIGSLGVFLLGVEFFIDRWLTGRWDPSWSLVVLTICVCTVIPLVIIRRIPAVREEVRRRFHT
;
A
#
# COMPACT_ATOMS: atom_id res chain seq x y z
N MET A 1 -9.79 17.31 52.86
CA MET A 1 -10.11 17.19 51.42
C MET A 1 -10.65 18.53 50.95
N SER A 2 -10.36 18.93 49.71
CA SER A 2 -10.81 20.20 49.12
C SER A 2 -11.98 19.93 48.18
N TYR A 3 -12.86 20.91 47.99
CA TYR A 3 -13.99 20.81 47.07
C TYR A 3 -13.84 21.81 45.95
N CYS A 4 -14.26 21.44 44.74
CA CYS A 4 -14.25 22.37 43.62
C CYS A 4 -15.36 23.43 43.78
N VAL A 5 -15.00 24.71 43.73
CA VAL A 5 -15.95 25.84 43.83
C VAL A 5 -16.96 25.91 42.68
N HIS A 6 -16.63 25.36 41.50
CA HIS A 6 -17.50 25.41 40.32
C HIS A 6 -18.42 24.20 40.17
N CYS A 7 -17.95 22.99 40.48
CA CYS A 7 -18.72 21.76 40.24
C CYS A 7 -19.06 20.97 41.52
N GLY A 8 -18.58 21.40 42.70
CA GLY A 8 -18.88 20.77 43.99
C GLY A 8 -18.25 19.40 44.21
N VAL A 9 -17.47 18.86 43.26
CA VAL A 9 -16.80 17.56 43.38
C VAL A 9 -15.70 17.63 44.44
N GLU A 10 -15.59 16.57 45.23
CA GLU A 10 -14.50 16.35 46.18
C GLU A 10 -13.21 16.03 45.43
N LEU A 11 -12.14 16.74 45.77
CA LEU A 11 -10.85 16.67 45.12
C LEU A 11 -9.86 15.93 46.01
N ASP A 12 -9.06 15.09 45.37
CA ASP A 12 -7.91 14.45 46.01
C ASP A 12 -6.91 15.52 46.51
N ALA A 13 -6.21 15.22 47.61
CA ALA A 13 -5.25 16.15 48.21
C ALA A 13 -4.14 16.57 47.24
N THR A 14 -3.80 15.74 46.26
CA THR A 14 -2.76 16.01 45.26
C THR A 14 -3.26 16.76 44.01
N ALA A 15 -4.56 17.04 43.92
CA ALA A 15 -5.17 17.63 42.73
C ALA A 15 -4.89 19.14 42.61
N THR A 16 -4.15 19.54 41.57
CA THR A 16 -3.91 20.96 41.24
C THR A 16 -5.00 21.57 40.35
N PHE A 17 -5.79 20.73 39.68
CA PHE A 17 -6.92 21.11 38.82
C PHE A 17 -8.09 20.14 39.05
N CYS A 18 -9.30 20.63 38.88
CA CYS A 18 -10.49 19.78 38.91
C CYS A 18 -10.55 18.92 37.64
N PRO A 19 -10.65 17.58 37.74
CA PRO A 19 -10.70 16.70 36.57
C PRO A 19 -11.97 16.91 35.73
N LEU A 20 -13.07 17.36 36.34
CA LEU A 20 -14.37 17.49 35.68
C LEU A 20 -14.51 18.80 34.88
N CYS A 21 -14.18 19.94 35.51
CA CYS A 21 -14.39 21.27 34.94
C CYS A 21 -13.09 22.02 34.65
N GLN A 22 -11.93 21.39 34.87
CA GLN A 22 -10.58 21.94 34.61
C GLN A 22 -10.26 23.25 35.37
N THR A 23 -11.07 23.63 36.35
CA THR A 23 -10.80 24.79 37.21
C THR A 23 -9.56 24.51 38.07
N LYS A 24 -8.65 25.48 38.12
CA LYS A 24 -7.49 25.44 39.03
C LYS A 24 -7.93 25.45 40.49
N VAL A 25 -7.36 24.55 41.28
CA VAL A 25 -7.67 24.42 42.71
C VAL A 25 -6.77 25.37 43.50
N ILE A 26 -7.37 26.33 44.21
CA ILE A 26 -6.66 27.27 45.07
C ILE A 26 -7.39 27.30 46.42
N ASP A 27 -6.88 26.54 47.38
CA ASP A 27 -7.37 26.55 48.77
C ASP A 27 -6.23 27.05 49.69
N PRO A 28 -6.27 28.30 50.16
CA PRO A 28 -5.25 28.87 51.04
C PRO A 28 -5.11 28.15 52.38
N GLY A 29 -6.17 27.50 52.87
CA GLY A 29 -6.15 26.76 54.12
C GLY A 29 -5.59 25.34 53.98
N ARG A 30 -5.58 24.81 52.76
CA ARG A 30 -5.13 23.45 52.43
C ARG A 30 -4.47 23.41 51.04
N PRO A 31 -3.20 23.81 50.92
CA PRO A 31 -2.50 23.76 49.64
C PRO A 31 -2.41 22.31 49.11
N PRO A 32 -2.40 22.10 47.78
CA PRO A 32 -2.28 20.77 47.20
C PRO A 32 -1.02 20.06 47.70
N ASP A 33 -1.18 18.82 48.15
CA ASP A 33 -0.07 17.97 48.56
C ASP A 33 0.76 17.57 47.34
N THR A 34 2.05 17.89 47.39
CA THR A 34 3.01 17.60 46.32
C THR A 34 3.88 16.38 46.63
N THR A 35 3.76 15.82 47.83
CA THR A 35 4.59 14.73 48.34
C THR A 35 3.91 13.37 48.26
N SER A 36 2.59 13.33 48.44
CA SER A 36 1.82 12.09 48.33
C SER A 36 1.73 11.58 46.89
N PRO A 37 1.65 10.24 46.70
CA PRO A 37 1.46 9.66 45.38
C PRO A 37 0.11 10.10 44.80
N LYS A 38 0.12 10.55 43.54
CA LYS A 38 -1.10 10.92 42.83
C LYS A 38 -1.98 9.68 42.60
N PRO A 39 -3.32 9.79 42.68
CA PRO A 39 -4.24 8.68 42.41
C PRO A 39 -4.12 8.12 40.99
N PHE A 40 -3.69 8.95 40.05
CA PHE A 40 -3.52 8.58 38.64
C PHE A 40 -2.05 8.44 38.27
N PRO A 41 -1.66 7.38 37.54
CA PRO A 41 -0.33 7.27 36.97
C PRO A 41 0.00 8.51 36.15
N THR A 42 1.12 9.15 36.45
CA THR A 42 1.60 10.34 35.73
C THR A 42 2.24 9.96 34.41
N GLU A 43 2.74 8.73 34.32
CA GLU A 43 3.27 8.14 33.10
C GLU A 43 2.13 7.49 32.30
N ARG A 44 2.05 7.84 31.01
CA ARG A 44 1.23 7.10 30.07
C ARG A 44 1.88 5.74 29.87
N GLY A 45 1.11 4.66 30.02
CA GLY A 45 1.55 3.33 29.60
C GLY A 45 1.71 3.30 28.09
N GLU A 46 2.86 3.73 27.58
CA GLU A 46 3.20 3.63 26.18
C GLU A 46 3.56 2.16 25.89
N VAL A 47 2.72 1.49 25.10
CA VAL A 47 3.00 0.14 24.62
C VAL A 47 4.28 0.19 23.78
N PRO A 48 5.33 -0.58 24.13
CA PRO A 48 6.58 -0.53 23.38
C PRO A 48 6.32 -0.94 21.92
N PRO A 49 6.94 -0.23 20.95
CA PRO A 49 6.70 -0.52 19.54
C PRO A 49 7.15 -1.94 19.20
N ILE A 50 6.26 -2.70 18.53
CA ILE A 50 6.53 -4.10 18.16
C ILE A 50 7.75 -4.16 17.22
N PRO A 51 8.75 -5.01 17.48
CA PRO A 51 9.89 -5.14 16.59
C PRO A 51 9.44 -5.68 15.23
N LYS A 52 9.91 -5.05 14.15
CA LYS A 52 9.54 -5.42 12.77
C LYS A 52 9.87 -6.87 12.44
N GLY A 53 10.93 -7.42 13.03
CA GLY A 53 11.29 -8.82 12.90
C GLY A 53 10.21 -9.76 13.43
N ALA A 54 9.54 -9.41 14.53
CA ALA A 54 8.44 -10.21 15.07
C ALA A 54 7.21 -10.18 14.14
N VAL A 55 6.88 -9.00 13.59
CA VAL A 55 5.80 -8.87 12.59
C VAL A 55 6.11 -9.68 11.34
N ALA A 56 7.34 -9.57 10.82
CA ALA A 56 7.76 -10.34 9.66
C ALA A 56 7.75 -11.86 9.90
N ALA A 57 8.20 -12.30 11.08
CA ALA A 57 8.17 -13.70 11.46
C ALA A 57 6.73 -14.22 11.56
N ALA A 58 5.82 -13.45 12.16
CA ALA A 58 4.40 -13.81 12.24
C ALA A 58 3.76 -13.95 10.86
N ILE A 59 3.98 -12.98 9.96
CA ILE A 59 3.46 -13.03 8.58
C ILE A 59 4.06 -14.22 7.83
N THR A 60 5.37 -14.45 7.99
CA THR A 60 6.06 -15.59 7.35
C THR A 60 5.49 -16.92 7.83
N ALA A 61 5.29 -17.08 9.15
CA ALA A 61 4.70 -18.28 9.72
C ALA A 61 3.28 -18.52 9.20
N MET A 62 2.44 -17.47 9.15
CA MET A 62 1.07 -17.57 8.64
C MET A 62 1.04 -18.01 7.17
N LEU A 63 1.83 -17.37 6.31
CA LEU A 63 1.91 -17.72 4.88
C LEU A 63 2.51 -19.11 4.67
N ALA A 64 3.52 -19.49 5.46
CA ALA A 64 4.12 -20.82 5.41
C ALA A 64 3.13 -21.91 5.82
N CYS A 65 2.34 -21.70 6.87
CA CYS A 65 1.28 -22.64 7.28
C CYS A 65 0.25 -22.85 6.16
N VAL A 66 -0.18 -21.78 5.48
CA VAL A 66 -1.10 -21.88 4.34
C VAL A 66 -0.47 -22.66 3.19
N ALA A 67 0.77 -22.34 2.81
CA ALA A 67 1.48 -23.01 1.73
C ALA A 67 1.68 -24.50 2.00
N VAL A 68 2.16 -24.84 3.20
CA VAL A 68 2.39 -26.23 3.64
C VAL A 68 1.07 -26.98 3.75
N GLY A 69 0.04 -26.38 4.35
CA GLY A 69 -1.28 -26.99 4.49
C GLY A 69 -1.89 -27.35 3.14
N CYS A 70 -1.92 -26.40 2.20
CA CYS A 70 -2.41 -26.66 0.85
C CYS A 70 -1.55 -27.68 0.09
N GLY A 71 -0.22 -27.64 0.25
CA GLY A 71 0.68 -28.63 -0.34
C GLY A 71 0.43 -30.05 0.16
N LEU A 72 0.28 -30.22 1.48
CA LEU A 72 -0.06 -31.51 2.08
C LEU A 72 -1.42 -32.01 1.63
N LEU A 73 -2.45 -31.15 1.62
CA LEU A 73 -3.78 -31.51 1.13
C LEU A 73 -3.75 -31.99 -0.32
N ASN A 74 -2.97 -31.33 -1.18
CA ASN A 74 -2.83 -31.76 -2.57
C ASN A 74 -2.14 -33.13 -2.70
N LEU A 75 -1.15 -33.43 -1.84
CA LEU A 75 -0.49 -34.74 -1.78
C LEU A 75 -1.42 -35.85 -1.28
N PHE A 76 -2.24 -35.56 -0.25
CA PHE A 76 -3.14 -36.56 0.35
C PHE A 76 -4.39 -36.81 -0.49
N LEU A 77 -5.02 -35.75 -1.01
CA LEU A 77 -6.28 -35.85 -1.76
C LEU A 77 -6.09 -36.30 -3.21
N LYS A 78 -4.86 -36.20 -3.75
CA LYS A 78 -4.51 -36.56 -5.14
C LYS A 78 -5.57 -36.16 -6.18
N PRO A 79 -5.97 -34.88 -6.25
CA PRO A 79 -7.09 -34.44 -7.08
C PRO A 79 -6.83 -34.48 -8.60
N GLY A 80 -5.71 -35.08 -9.06
CA GLY A 80 -5.32 -35.15 -10.47
C GLY A 80 -4.81 -33.83 -11.07
N ARG A 81 -4.88 -32.73 -10.32
CA ARG A 81 -4.37 -31.39 -10.69
C ARG A 81 -3.59 -30.78 -9.55
N ALA A 82 -2.63 -29.92 -9.85
CA ALA A 82 -1.72 -29.34 -8.86
C ALA A 82 -2.26 -27.99 -8.34
N TRP A 83 -3.51 -27.97 -7.85
CA TRP A 83 -4.18 -26.74 -7.41
C TRP A 83 -3.45 -26.01 -6.26
N SER A 84 -2.67 -26.74 -5.45
CA SER A 84 -1.87 -26.13 -4.40
C SER A 84 -0.81 -25.17 -4.94
N LEU A 85 -0.40 -25.30 -6.21
CA LEU A 85 0.57 -24.40 -6.84
C LEU A 85 0.06 -22.96 -6.94
N TYR A 86 -1.25 -22.76 -7.15
CA TYR A 86 -1.86 -21.42 -7.13
C TYR A 86 -1.70 -20.79 -5.76
N VAL A 87 -2.00 -21.54 -4.69
CA VAL A 87 -1.90 -21.03 -3.32
C VAL A 87 -0.43 -20.79 -2.93
N ILE A 88 0.45 -21.76 -3.17
CA ILE A 88 1.88 -21.65 -2.86
C ILE A 88 2.49 -20.45 -3.60
N GLY A 89 2.24 -20.32 -4.90
CA GLY A 89 2.73 -19.19 -5.67
C GLY A 89 2.22 -17.83 -5.16
N ALA A 90 0.93 -17.74 -4.81
CA ALA A 90 0.37 -16.52 -4.22
C ALA A 90 1.01 -16.18 -2.86
N THR A 91 1.24 -17.19 -2.00
CA THR A 91 1.91 -16.95 -0.70
C THR A 91 3.35 -16.48 -0.86
N ILE A 92 4.12 -17.03 -1.81
CA ILE A 92 5.48 -16.57 -2.12
C ILE A 92 5.46 -15.13 -2.64
N MET A 93 4.55 -14.82 -3.55
CA MET A 93 4.41 -13.48 -4.12
C MET A 93 4.08 -12.45 -3.02
N LEU A 94 3.10 -12.74 -2.17
CA LEU A 94 2.73 -11.89 -1.03
C LEU A 94 3.87 -11.74 -0.02
N TRP A 95 4.60 -12.82 0.25
CA TRP A 95 5.77 -12.78 1.13
C TRP A 95 6.82 -11.82 0.60
N LEU A 96 7.15 -11.89 -0.69
CA LEU A 96 8.10 -10.98 -1.34
C LEU A 96 7.60 -9.52 -1.33
N TRP A 97 6.30 -9.28 -1.49
CA TRP A 97 5.75 -7.93 -1.47
C TRP A 97 5.67 -7.30 -0.09
N ILE A 98 5.49 -8.10 0.97
CA ILE A 98 5.25 -7.59 2.32
C ILE A 98 6.52 -7.69 3.18
N VAL A 99 7.09 -8.89 3.30
CA VAL A 99 8.18 -9.18 4.24
C VAL A 99 9.48 -8.55 3.77
N LEU A 100 9.78 -8.61 2.46
CA LEU A 100 11.00 -8.06 1.91
C LEU A 100 11.16 -6.54 2.13
N PRO A 101 10.17 -5.67 1.81
CA PRO A 101 10.30 -4.24 2.11
C PRO A 101 10.20 -3.92 3.61
N LEU A 102 9.59 -4.79 4.42
CA LEU A 102 9.52 -4.63 5.87
C LEU A 102 10.89 -4.82 6.53
N LEU A 103 11.66 -5.83 6.12
CA LEU A 103 13.03 -6.05 6.60
C LEU A 103 14.06 -5.13 5.91
N PHE A 104 14.02 -5.05 4.58
CA PHE A 104 15.09 -4.44 3.78
C PHE A 104 14.68 -3.10 3.18
N ARG A 105 14.50 -2.11 4.06
CA ARG A 105 14.01 -0.77 3.68
C ARG A 105 14.94 0.01 2.75
N ARG A 106 16.21 -0.36 2.66
CA ARG A 106 17.25 0.31 1.86
C ARG A 106 17.51 -0.35 0.50
N LEU A 107 16.67 -1.29 0.07
CA LEU A 107 16.84 -1.90 -1.25
C LEU A 107 16.73 -0.84 -2.36
N PRO A 108 17.67 -0.82 -3.32
CA PRO A 108 17.59 0.09 -4.44
C PRO A 108 16.35 -0.21 -5.27
N LEU A 109 15.73 0.84 -5.81
CA LEU A 109 14.46 0.79 -6.54
C LEU A 109 14.47 -0.29 -7.64
N LEU A 110 15.54 -0.37 -8.41
CA LEU A 110 15.68 -1.32 -9.52
C LEU A 110 15.65 -2.78 -9.03
N VAL A 111 16.42 -3.10 -7.98
CA VAL A 111 16.43 -4.45 -7.40
C VAL A 111 15.05 -4.82 -6.86
N ARG A 112 14.39 -3.90 -6.14
CA ARG A 112 13.03 -4.13 -5.65
C ARG A 112 12.04 -4.37 -6.78
N SER A 113 12.11 -3.59 -7.86
CA SER A 113 11.26 -3.75 -9.03
C SER A 113 11.51 -5.10 -9.73
N VAL A 114 12.77 -5.50 -9.90
CA VAL A 114 13.12 -6.80 -10.50
C VAL A 114 12.55 -7.95 -9.66
N ILE A 115 12.68 -7.89 -8.33
CA ILE A 115 12.13 -8.93 -7.44
C ILE A 115 10.60 -9.00 -7.56
N ASN A 116 9.91 -7.86 -7.60
CA ASN A 116 8.46 -7.83 -7.75
C ASN A 116 8.00 -8.42 -9.10
N VAL A 117 8.67 -8.05 -10.19
CA VAL A 117 8.38 -8.58 -11.53
C VAL A 117 8.65 -10.09 -11.58
N ALA A 118 9.78 -10.54 -11.00
CA ALA A 118 10.12 -11.95 -10.89
C ALA A 118 9.10 -12.73 -10.05
N ALA A 119 8.58 -12.14 -8.97
CA ALA A 119 7.54 -12.77 -8.14
C ALA A 119 6.25 -13.01 -8.93
N VAL A 120 5.80 -12.03 -9.72
CA VAL A 120 4.62 -12.18 -10.60
C VAL A 120 4.90 -13.22 -11.69
N ALA A 121 6.08 -13.16 -12.32
CA ALA A 121 6.48 -14.13 -13.34
C ALA A 121 6.54 -15.56 -12.81
N LEU A 122 7.03 -15.76 -11.59
CA LEU A 122 7.05 -17.05 -10.90
C LEU A 122 5.64 -17.53 -10.58
N TYR A 123 4.76 -16.65 -10.09
CA TYR A 123 3.37 -17.02 -9.81
C TYR A 123 2.66 -17.51 -11.08
N VAL A 124 2.73 -16.75 -12.16
CA VAL A 124 2.10 -17.10 -13.44
C VAL A 124 2.76 -18.34 -14.06
N TYR A 125 4.08 -18.54 -13.85
CA TYR A 125 4.75 -19.77 -14.25
C TYR A 125 4.17 -21.01 -13.55
N LEU A 126 3.94 -20.94 -12.24
CA LEU A 126 3.33 -22.04 -11.49
C LEU A 126 1.92 -22.36 -12.00
N MET A 127 1.16 -21.35 -12.43
CA MET A 127 -0.13 -21.58 -13.12
C MET A 127 0.06 -22.28 -14.47
N SER A 128 1.09 -21.91 -15.24
CA SER A 128 1.38 -22.53 -16.54
C SER A 128 1.74 -24.01 -16.44
N VAL A 129 2.34 -24.43 -15.32
CA VAL A 129 2.70 -25.83 -15.06
C VAL A 129 1.44 -26.69 -14.88
N ASP A 130 0.45 -26.20 -14.14
CA ASP A 130 -0.83 -26.91 -13.96
C ASP A 130 -1.63 -27.00 -15.28
N LEU A 131 -1.56 -25.95 -16.11
CA LEU A 131 -2.27 -25.86 -17.39
C LEU A 131 -1.51 -26.52 -18.56
N ASN A 132 -0.32 -27.08 -18.35
CA ASN A 132 0.60 -27.54 -19.43
C ASN A 132 0.83 -26.48 -20.53
N GLY A 133 0.79 -25.19 -20.16
CA GLY A 133 0.71 -24.06 -21.08
C GLY A 133 2.01 -23.26 -21.19
N ARG A 134 3.15 -23.92 -21.43
CA ARG A 134 4.45 -23.21 -21.56
C ARG A 134 4.46 -22.23 -22.73
N ASP A 135 3.77 -22.55 -23.81
CA ASP A 135 3.72 -21.72 -25.01
C ASP A 135 3.02 -20.38 -24.74
N TRP A 136 1.87 -20.39 -24.06
CA TRP A 136 1.19 -19.15 -23.66
C TRP A 136 2.03 -18.36 -22.65
N TYR A 137 2.69 -19.05 -21.71
CA TYR A 137 3.51 -18.40 -20.70
C TYR A 137 4.64 -17.58 -21.33
N LEU A 138 5.42 -18.21 -22.22
CA LEU A 138 6.55 -17.56 -22.88
C LEU A 138 6.10 -16.58 -23.97
N GLY A 139 5.06 -16.92 -24.72
CA GLY A 139 4.61 -16.14 -25.88
C GLY A 139 3.73 -14.94 -25.55
N LEU A 140 3.02 -14.97 -24.42
CA LEU A 140 2.05 -13.94 -24.04
C LEU A 140 2.28 -13.42 -22.61
N ALA A 141 2.39 -14.30 -21.61
CA ALA A 141 2.51 -13.87 -20.21
C ALA A 141 3.78 -13.07 -19.94
N VAL A 142 4.93 -13.62 -20.31
CA VAL A 142 6.25 -13.02 -20.05
C VAL A 142 6.37 -11.65 -20.72
N PRO A 143 6.03 -11.47 -22.02
CA PRO A 143 6.04 -10.16 -22.65
C PRO A 143 5.18 -9.12 -21.92
N ILE A 144 3.95 -9.49 -21.51
CA ILE A 144 3.05 -8.60 -20.78
C ILE A 144 3.61 -8.24 -19.40
N ILE A 145 4.17 -9.20 -18.67
CA ILE A 145 4.76 -9.00 -17.34
C ILE A 145 5.99 -8.09 -17.44
N LEU A 146 6.85 -8.30 -18.43
CA LEU A 146 8.02 -7.46 -18.69
C LEU A 146 7.63 -6.03 -19.07
N TRP A 147 6.61 -5.88 -19.92
CA TRP A 147 6.06 -4.58 -20.28
C TRP A 147 5.49 -3.84 -19.06
N GLY A 148 4.65 -4.52 -18.27
CA GLY A 148 4.13 -3.96 -17.00
C GLY A 148 5.26 -3.58 -16.04
N GLY A 149 6.30 -4.41 -15.93
CA GLY A 149 7.49 -4.12 -15.15
C GLY A 149 8.26 -2.89 -15.64
N ALA A 150 8.41 -2.73 -16.95
CA ALA A 150 9.05 -1.56 -17.56
C ALA A 150 8.24 -0.28 -17.32
N VAL A 151 6.92 -0.32 -17.54
CA VAL A 151 6.01 0.81 -17.27
C VAL A 151 6.05 1.17 -15.79
N TRP A 152 6.01 0.19 -14.88
CA TRP A 152 6.13 0.41 -13.44
C TRP A 152 7.46 1.05 -13.06
N LEU A 153 8.57 0.57 -13.63
CA LEU A 153 9.89 1.14 -13.37
C LEU A 153 9.95 2.60 -13.83
N LEU A 154 9.51 2.89 -15.06
CA LEU A 154 9.45 4.25 -15.60
C LEU A 154 8.55 5.15 -14.74
N LEU A 155 7.36 4.69 -14.37
CA LEU A 155 6.44 5.39 -13.48
C LEU A 155 7.13 5.73 -12.15
N SER A 156 7.78 4.76 -11.52
CA SER A 156 8.46 4.97 -10.23
C SER A 156 9.62 5.97 -10.32
N LEU A 157 10.36 5.97 -11.44
CA LEU A 157 11.40 6.96 -11.72
C LEU A 157 10.81 8.36 -11.97
N MET A 158 9.75 8.45 -12.77
CA MET A 158 9.03 9.70 -13.04
C MET A 158 8.51 10.31 -11.73
N LEU A 159 7.86 9.52 -10.87
CA LEU A 159 7.35 10.01 -9.58
C LEU A 159 8.46 10.49 -8.65
N ARG A 160 9.64 9.86 -8.70
CA ARG A 160 10.80 10.29 -7.92
C ARG A 160 11.36 11.64 -8.38
N VAL A 161 11.34 11.92 -9.69
CA VAL A 161 11.83 13.18 -10.28
C VAL A 161 10.79 14.30 -10.17
N TYR A 162 9.51 14.01 -10.42
CA TYR A 162 8.43 14.99 -10.55
C TYR A 162 7.62 15.22 -9.26
N HIS A 163 8.18 14.91 -8.09
CA HIS A 163 7.54 14.86 -6.76
C HIS A 163 6.98 16.21 -6.21
N ARG A 164 6.66 17.17 -7.08
CA ARG A 164 6.31 18.55 -6.72
C ARG A 164 4.80 18.81 -6.63
N SER A 165 3.92 18.05 -7.29
CA SER A 165 2.47 18.29 -7.19
C SER A 165 1.59 17.04 -7.35
N VAL A 166 0.50 16.99 -6.57
CA VAL A 166 -0.54 15.94 -6.63
C VAL A 166 -1.15 15.84 -8.03
N ILE A 167 -1.43 16.98 -8.67
CA ILE A 167 -1.98 17.04 -10.04
C ILE A 167 -1.03 16.36 -11.04
N SER A 168 0.28 16.58 -10.92
CA SER A 168 1.26 15.93 -11.80
C SER A 168 1.34 14.43 -11.54
N THR A 169 1.19 14.01 -10.29
CA THR A 169 1.18 12.58 -9.91
C THR A 169 -0.01 11.87 -10.53
N VAL A 170 -1.22 12.44 -10.40
CA VAL A 170 -2.44 11.90 -10.99
C VAL A 170 -2.34 11.84 -12.53
N ALA A 171 -1.85 12.90 -13.17
CA ALA A 171 -1.68 12.93 -14.63
C ALA A 171 -0.69 11.85 -15.12
N ILE A 172 0.43 11.66 -14.42
CA ILE A 172 1.42 10.61 -14.75
C ILE A 172 0.81 9.21 -14.56
N LEU A 173 0.05 8.99 -13.48
CA LEU A 173 -0.62 7.70 -13.23
C LEU A 173 -1.62 7.37 -14.34
N ILE A 174 -2.49 8.31 -14.72
CA ILE A 174 -3.47 8.12 -15.80
C ILE A 174 -2.75 7.84 -17.14
N GLY A 175 -1.72 8.62 -17.46
CA GLY A 175 -0.93 8.40 -18.68
C GLY A 175 -0.25 7.03 -18.70
N SER A 176 0.32 6.60 -17.57
CA SER A 176 0.97 5.28 -17.45
C SER A 176 -0.02 4.12 -17.62
N LEU A 177 -1.27 4.28 -17.16
CA LEU A 177 -2.32 3.29 -17.34
C LEU A 177 -2.68 3.12 -18.83
N GLY A 178 -2.83 4.23 -19.56
CA GLY A 178 -3.08 4.18 -21.01
C GLY A 178 -1.97 3.48 -21.78
N VAL A 179 -0.70 3.80 -21.46
CA VAL A 179 0.47 3.15 -22.07
C VAL A 179 0.55 1.66 -21.73
N PHE A 180 0.25 1.29 -20.48
CA PHE A 180 0.21 -0.11 -20.06
C PHE A 180 -0.81 -0.91 -20.89
N LEU A 181 -2.04 -0.42 -20.96
CA LEU A 181 -3.14 -1.10 -21.64
C LEU A 181 -2.94 -1.21 -23.16
N LEU A 182 -2.34 -0.19 -23.78
CA LEU A 182 -1.95 -0.24 -25.20
C LEU A 182 -0.96 -1.38 -25.47
N GLY A 183 0.06 -1.52 -24.62
CA GLY A 183 1.01 -2.62 -24.77
C GLY A 183 0.40 -3.99 -24.47
N VAL A 184 -0.54 -4.08 -23.52
CA VAL A 184 -1.28 -5.33 -23.26
C VAL A 184 -2.05 -5.77 -24.50
N GLU A 185 -2.81 -4.87 -25.14
CA GLU A 185 -3.53 -5.19 -26.38
C GLU A 185 -2.56 -5.60 -27.49
N PHE A 186 -1.46 -4.86 -27.65
CA PHE A 186 -0.43 -5.19 -28.64
C PHE A 186 0.10 -6.63 -28.51
N PHE A 187 0.43 -7.08 -27.29
CA PHE A 187 0.90 -8.46 -27.09
C PHE A 187 -0.21 -9.50 -27.30
N ILE A 188 -1.45 -9.18 -26.92
CA ILE A 188 -2.61 -10.05 -27.14
C ILE A 188 -2.88 -10.21 -28.63
N ASP A 189 -2.97 -9.12 -29.39
CA ASP A 189 -3.22 -9.15 -30.83
C ASP A 189 -2.11 -9.88 -31.56
N ARG A 190 -0.85 -9.59 -31.21
CA ARG A 190 0.31 -10.24 -31.81
C ARG A 190 0.34 -11.74 -31.58
N TRP A 191 -0.20 -12.21 -30.45
CA TRP A 191 -0.31 -13.62 -30.11
C TRP A 191 -1.51 -14.30 -30.79
N LEU A 192 -2.67 -13.64 -30.83
CA LEU A 192 -3.91 -14.24 -31.34
C LEU A 192 -4.05 -14.14 -32.87
N THR A 193 -3.79 -12.97 -33.45
CA THR A 193 -4.06 -12.67 -34.86
C THR A 193 -2.79 -12.46 -35.67
N GLY A 194 -1.65 -12.24 -35.01
CA GLY A 194 -0.37 -11.94 -35.65
C GLY A 194 -0.30 -10.56 -36.31
N ARG A 195 -1.38 -9.78 -36.22
CA ARG A 195 -1.50 -8.40 -36.68
C ARG A 195 -1.78 -7.52 -35.48
N TRP A 196 -1.58 -6.22 -35.61
CA TRP A 196 -1.93 -5.26 -34.57
C TRP A 196 -3.17 -4.49 -35.03
N ASP A 197 -4.28 -4.65 -34.32
CA ASP A 197 -5.55 -3.99 -34.62
C ASP A 197 -6.18 -3.49 -33.30
N PRO A 198 -5.65 -2.38 -32.75
CA PRO A 198 -6.04 -1.93 -31.43
C PRO A 198 -7.48 -1.43 -31.45
N SER A 199 -8.29 -1.92 -30.51
CA SER A 199 -9.72 -1.65 -30.40
C SER A 199 -10.03 -0.99 -29.06
N TRP A 200 -9.91 -1.73 -27.96
CA TRP A 200 -10.30 -1.27 -26.63
C TRP A 200 -9.23 -0.38 -26.00
N SER A 201 -7.95 -0.61 -26.27
CA SER A 201 -6.89 0.24 -25.71
C SER A 201 -6.90 1.64 -26.33
N LEU A 202 -7.33 1.80 -27.58
CA LEU A 202 -7.50 3.12 -28.21
C LEU A 202 -8.59 3.95 -27.51
N VAL A 203 -9.71 3.31 -27.15
CA VAL A 203 -10.78 3.96 -26.38
C VAL A 203 -10.24 4.44 -25.04
N VAL A 204 -9.54 3.56 -24.31
CA VAL A 204 -8.98 3.91 -22.99
C VAL A 204 -7.89 4.98 -23.11
N LEU A 205 -7.02 4.89 -24.12
CA LEU A 205 -5.97 5.86 -24.39
C LEU A 205 -6.56 7.25 -24.66
N THR A 206 -7.63 7.31 -25.46
CA THR A 206 -8.34 8.57 -25.76
C THR A 206 -8.90 9.20 -24.48
N ILE A 207 -9.56 8.41 -23.63
CA ILE A 207 -10.07 8.88 -22.34
C ILE A 207 -8.93 9.37 -21.43
N CYS A 208 -7.81 8.64 -21.38
CA CYS A 208 -6.64 9.02 -20.61
C CYS A 208 -6.07 10.36 -21.09
N VAL A 209 -5.90 10.54 -22.40
CA VAL A 209 -5.41 11.80 -23.00
C VAL A 209 -6.36 12.95 -22.72
N CYS A 210 -7.66 12.77 -22.94
CA CYS A 210 -8.70 13.77 -22.66
C CYS A 210 -8.71 14.19 -21.19
N THR A 211 -8.37 13.29 -20.26
CA THR A 211 -8.29 13.60 -18.83
C THR A 211 -6.97 14.26 -18.44
N VAL A 212 -5.85 13.87 -19.07
CA VAL A 212 -4.52 14.41 -18.77
C VAL A 212 -4.35 15.84 -19.27
N ILE A 213 -4.89 16.18 -20.44
CA ILE A 213 -4.80 17.53 -21.04
C ILE A 213 -5.26 18.64 -20.07
N PRO A 214 -6.48 18.63 -19.52
CA PRO A 214 -6.94 19.69 -18.61
C PRO A 214 -6.13 19.73 -17.32
N LEU A 215 -5.70 18.59 -16.77
CA LEU A 215 -4.84 18.54 -15.59
C LEU A 215 -3.48 19.22 -15.85
N VAL A 216 -2.91 19.02 -17.04
CA VAL A 216 -1.66 19.66 -17.45
C VAL A 216 -1.86 21.17 -17.67
N ILE A 217 -2.99 21.59 -18.25
CA ILE A 217 -3.33 23.00 -18.45
C ILE A 217 -3.49 23.72 -17.09
N ILE A 218 -4.30 23.17 -16.18
CA ILE A 218 -4.49 23.71 -14.82
C ILE A 218 -3.14 23.84 -14.10
N ARG A 219 -2.23 22.88 -14.31
CA ARG A 219 -0.88 22.95 -13.74
C ARG A 219 -0.03 24.10 -14.30
N ARG A 220 -0.18 24.44 -15.58
CA ARG A 220 0.59 25.53 -16.22
C ARG A 220 0.07 26.93 -15.87
N ILE A 221 -1.18 27.06 -15.42
CA ILE A 221 -1.80 28.36 -15.11
C ILE A 221 -1.98 28.52 -13.59
N PRO A 222 -1.07 29.20 -12.87
CA PRO A 222 -1.14 29.34 -11.41
C PRO A 222 -2.42 30.05 -10.92
N ALA A 223 -2.94 31.02 -11.68
CA ALA A 223 -4.17 31.74 -11.35
C ALA A 223 -5.41 30.82 -11.25
N VAL A 224 -5.53 29.83 -12.14
CA VAL A 224 -6.62 28.85 -12.11
C VAL A 224 -6.48 27.93 -10.90
N ARG A 225 -5.25 27.61 -10.50
CA ARG A 225 -4.98 26.78 -9.30
C ARG A 225 -5.43 27.50 -8.02
N GLU A 226 -5.16 28.79 -7.88
CA GLU A 226 -5.63 29.57 -6.72
C GLU A 226 -7.17 29.67 -6.67
N GLU A 227 -7.83 29.86 -7.82
CA GLU A 227 -9.29 29.96 -7.90
C GLU A 227 -9.98 28.61 -7.60
N VAL A 228 -9.45 27.51 -8.12
CA VAL A 228 -9.92 26.15 -7.79
C VAL A 228 -9.73 25.88 -6.30
N ARG A 229 -8.57 26.23 -5.72
CA ARG A 229 -8.34 26.06 -4.28
C ARG A 229 -9.33 26.87 -3.44
N ARG A 230 -9.69 28.10 -3.85
CA ARG A 230 -10.71 28.90 -3.14
C ARG A 230 -12.09 28.24 -3.15
N ARG A 231 -12.51 27.64 -4.26
CA ARG A 231 -13.87 27.09 -4.42
C ARG A 231 -14.06 25.70 -3.82
N PHE A 232 -13.00 24.90 -3.67
CA PHE A 232 -13.08 23.53 -3.15
C PHE A 232 -12.73 23.40 -1.65
N HIS A 233 -12.34 24.49 -0.97
CA HIS A 233 -12.02 24.50 0.48
C HIS A 233 -13.04 25.26 1.36
N THR A 234 -14.24 25.52 0.84
CA THR A 234 -15.45 25.82 1.63
C THR A 234 -16.25 24.54 1.84
#